data_AF-A0A7T3FXS4-F1
#
_entry.id   AF-A0A7T3FXS4-F1
#
_cell.length_a   1.000
_cell.length_b   1.000
_cell.length_c   1.000
_cell.angle_alpha   90.00
_cell.angle_beta   90.00
_cell.angle_gamma   90.00
#
_symmetry.space_group_name_H-M   'P 1'
#
loop_
_entity.id
_entity.type
_entity.pdbx_description
1 polymer ?
#
loop_
_entity_poly.entity_id
_entity_poly.type
_entity_poly.pdbx_seq_one_letter_code
_entity_poly.pdbx_strand_id
1 'polypeptide(L)'
;MSRTVDLSVPRWVRILFVFFLLGGAFVTGTAALLDITVETLGLAENAYMSSLALSVFAYLVVCAVWFARTTDTDGGSVWSAIPDSQYTGQHAESGGIARKEQEDAIRELQESEE
;
A
#
# COMPACT_ATOMS: atom_id res chain seq x y z
N MET A 1 -7.49 35.40 3.15
CA MET A 1 -6.60 34.22 3.02
C MET A 1 -7.14 33.12 3.94
N SER A 2 -8.02 32.26 3.42
CA SER A 2 -8.51 31.08 4.14
C SER A 2 -7.53 29.93 3.87
N ARG A 3 -6.73 29.54 4.87
CA ARG A 3 -5.98 28.28 4.83
C ARG A 3 -6.99 27.14 4.87
N THR A 4 -7.26 26.51 3.73
CA THR A 4 -7.93 25.22 3.68
C THR A 4 -6.95 24.20 4.27
N VAL A 5 -7.08 23.94 5.57
CA VAL A 5 -6.43 22.78 6.18
C VAL A 5 -7.21 21.58 5.67
N ASP A 6 -6.68 20.93 4.64
CA ASP A 6 -7.18 19.64 4.19
C ASP A 6 -7.04 18.66 5.36
N LEU A 7 -8.15 18.41 6.06
CA LEU A 7 -8.29 17.34 7.06
C LEU A 7 -8.40 15.98 6.35
N SER A 8 -7.59 15.75 5.31
CA SER A 8 -7.51 14.46 4.66
C SER A 8 -6.81 13.51 5.61
N VAL A 9 -7.56 12.55 6.16
CA VAL A 9 -7.04 11.51 7.05
C VAL A 9 -5.77 10.90 6.44
N PRO A 10 -4.66 10.84 7.21
CA PRO A 10 -3.39 10.31 6.71
C PRO A 10 -3.59 8.93 6.07
N ARG A 11 -2.94 8.69 4.92
CA ARG A 11 -3.10 7.45 4.14
C ARG A 11 -2.85 6.20 5.00
N TRP A 12 -1.87 6.24 5.90
CA TRP A 12 -1.56 5.14 6.82
C TRP A 12 -2.71 4.83 7.79
N VAL A 13 -3.40 5.86 8.30
CA VAL A 13 -4.58 5.70 9.17
C VAL A 13 -5.73 5.06 8.40
N ARG A 14 -5.95 5.46 7.14
CA ARG A 14 -6.98 4.86 6.28
C ARG A 14 -6.69 3.39 6.00
N ILE A 15 -5.43 3.05 5.74
CA ILE A 15 -5.00 1.67 5.52
C ILE A 15 -5.25 0.84 6.79
N LEU A 16 -4.79 1.31 7.96
CA LEU A 16 -5.04 0.63 9.24
C LEU A 16 -6.53 0.42 9.51
N PHE A 17 -7.36 1.42 9.23
CA PHE A 17 -8.81 1.32 9.42
C PHE A 17 -9.45 0.25 8.53
N VAL A 18 -9.03 0.15 7.27
CA VAL A 18 -9.48 -0.91 6.36
C VAL A 18 -9.01 -2.28 6.83
N PHE A 19 -7.74 -2.42 7.20
CA PHE A 19 -7.20 -3.67 7.75
C PHE A 19 -7.92 -4.08 9.04
N PHE A 20 -8.33 -3.14 9.87
CA PHE A 20 -9.08 -3.45 11.09
C PHE A 20 -10.50 -3.93 10.77
N LEU A 21 -11.24 -3.21 9.92
CA LEU A 21 -12.62 -3.58 9.56
C LEU A 21 -12.69 -4.90 8.79
N LEU A 22 -11.84 -5.04 7.77
CA LEU A 22 -11.82 -6.22 6.92
C LEU A 22 -11.19 -7.41 7.64
N GLY A 23 -10.18 -7.14 8.49
CA GLY A 23 -9.52 -8.13 9.32
C GLY A 23 -10.44 -8.76 10.37
N GLY A 24 -11.26 -7.95 11.06
CA GLY A 24 -12.20 -8.47 12.05
C GLY A 24 -13.17 -9.48 11.45
N ALA A 25 -13.84 -9.13 10.35
CA ALA A 25 -14.77 -10.04 9.67
C ALA A 25 -14.07 -11.30 9.12
N PHE A 26 -12.86 -11.13 8.56
CA PHE A 26 -12.07 -12.24 8.05
C PHE A 26 -11.64 -13.21 9.15
N VAL A 27 -11.13 -12.68 10.27
CA VAL A 27 -10.68 -13.47 11.41
C VAL A 27 -11.85 -14.23 12.03
N THR A 28 -12.97 -13.55 12.30
CA THR A 28 -14.15 -14.21 12.88
C THR A 28 -14.71 -15.29 11.95
N GLY A 29 -14.79 -15.04 10.64
CA GLY A 29 -15.28 -16.02 9.66
C GLY A 29 -14.37 -17.24 9.52
N THR A 30 -13.05 -17.03 9.45
CA THR A 30 -12.08 -18.12 9.35
C THR A 30 -11.98 -18.94 10.65
N ALA A 31 -12.09 -18.29 11.81
CA ALA A 31 -12.14 -18.97 13.10
C ALA A 31 -13.37 -19.89 13.20
N ALA A 32 -14.56 -19.39 12.82
CA ALA A 32 -15.79 -20.18 12.83
C ALA A 32 -15.72 -21.39 11.86
N LEU A 33 -15.14 -21.21 10.67
CA LEU A 33 -14.91 -22.32 9.74
C LEU A 33 -13.95 -23.37 10.30
N LEU A 34 -12.85 -22.92 10.91
CA LEU A 34 -11.86 -23.79 11.55
C LEU A 34 -12.50 -24.60 12.69
N ASP A 35 -13.26 -23.95 13.55
CA ASP A 35 -13.97 -24.58 14.67
C ASP A 35 -14.88 -25.70 14.17
N ILE A 36 -15.75 -25.42 13.19
CA ILE A 36 -16.63 -26.41 12.57
C ILE A 36 -15.82 -27.58 12.00
N THR A 37 -14.73 -27.32 11.28
CA THR A 37 -13.90 -28.40 10.72
C THR A 37 -13.23 -29.26 11.78
N VAL A 38 -12.75 -28.65 12.87
CA VAL A 38 -12.07 -29.35 13.97
C VAL A 38 -13.05 -30.25 14.72
N GLU A 39 -14.26 -29.75 15.00
CA GLU A 39 -15.33 -30.52 15.63
C GLU A 39 -15.82 -31.65 14.70
N THR A 40 -16.01 -31.38 13.41
CA THR A 40 -16.43 -32.39 12.42
C THR A 40 -15.43 -33.53 12.29
N LEU A 41 -14.13 -33.24 12.42
CA LEU A 41 -13.06 -34.23 12.39
C LEU A 41 -12.85 -34.94 13.74
N GLY A 42 -13.59 -34.56 14.78
CA GLY A 42 -13.46 -35.14 16.12
C GLY A 42 -12.11 -34.88 16.80
N LEU A 43 -11.42 -33.81 16.40
CA LEU A 43 -10.06 -33.52 16.87
C LEU A 43 -10.06 -32.79 18.22
N ALA A 44 -11.10 -32.00 18.51
CA ALA A 44 -11.29 -31.33 19.79
C ALA A 44 -12.77 -30.93 19.97
N GLU A 45 -13.23 -30.87 21.22
CA GLU A 45 -14.54 -30.33 21.59
C GLU A 45 -14.36 -28.88 22.08
N ASN A 46 -15.16 -27.93 21.56
CA ASN A 46 -15.09 -26.50 21.89
C ASN A 46 -13.74 -25.85 21.55
N ALA A 47 -13.30 -26.00 20.30
CA ALA A 47 -12.02 -25.46 19.81
C ALA A 47 -12.08 -23.97 19.44
N TYR A 48 -13.13 -23.24 19.81
CA TYR A 48 -13.34 -21.86 19.36
C TYR A 48 -12.19 -20.92 19.76
N MET A 49 -11.66 -21.06 20.98
CA MET A 49 -10.55 -20.20 21.43
C MET A 49 -9.24 -20.50 20.70
N SER A 50 -8.95 -21.77 20.41
CA SER A 50 -7.73 -22.16 19.69
C SER A 50 -7.83 -21.83 18.20
N SER A 51 -8.99 -22.04 17.58
CA SER A 51 -9.26 -21.66 16.18
C SER A 51 -9.21 -20.14 15.99
N LEU A 52 -9.74 -19.37 16.94
CA LEU A 52 -9.64 -17.90 16.93
C LEU A 52 -8.20 -17.45 17.08
N ALA A 53 -7.45 -17.99 18.03
CA ALA A 53 -6.04 -17.65 18.22
C ALA A 53 -5.20 -17.94 16.96
N LEU A 54 -5.44 -19.10 16.33
CA LEU A 54 -4.76 -19.48 15.10
C LEU A 54 -5.14 -18.59 13.92
N SER A 55 -6.42 -18.24 13.78
CA SER A 55 -6.90 -17.31 12.75
C SER A 55 -6.29 -15.91 12.92
N VAL A 56 -6.27 -15.36 14.14
CA VAL A 56 -5.62 -14.08 14.43
C VAL A 56 -4.14 -14.13 14.07
N PHE A 57 -3.44 -15.19 14.49
CA PHE A 57 -2.03 -15.36 14.18
C PHE A 57 -1.77 -15.43 12.67
N ALA A 58 -2.53 -16.24 11.95
CA ALA A 58 -2.41 -16.35 10.49
C ALA A 58 -2.68 -15.00 9.81
N TYR A 59 -3.69 -14.26 10.26
CA TYR A 59 -4.01 -12.93 9.74
C TYR A 59 -2.86 -11.94 9.95
N LEU A 60 -2.26 -11.93 11.15
CA LEU A 60 -1.11 -11.07 11.46
C LEU A 60 0.11 -11.41 10.60
N VAL A 61 0.38 -12.71 10.37
CA VAL A 61 1.47 -13.14 9.49
C VAL A 61 1.25 -12.64 8.07
N VAL A 62 0.03 -12.77 7.53
CA VAL A 62 -0.30 -12.25 6.20
C VAL A 62 -0.11 -10.73 6.14
N CYS A 63 -0.58 -10.00 7.15
CA CYS A 63 -0.40 -8.55 7.23
C CYS A 63 1.08 -8.17 7.29
N ALA A 64 1.89 -8.86 8.10
CA ALA A 64 3.32 -8.60 8.24
C ALA A 64 4.08 -8.89 6.94
N VAL A 65 3.76 -9.99 6.25
CA VAL A 65 4.35 -10.33 4.94
C VAL A 65 3.95 -9.32 3.87
N TRP A 66 2.68 -8.92 3.84
CA TRP A 66 2.20 -7.90 2.92
C TRP A 66 2.90 -6.57 3.16
N PHE A 67 2.97 -6.14 4.42
CA PHE A 67 3.63 -4.91 4.82
C PHE A 67 5.11 -4.93 4.44
N ALA A 68 5.85 -5.99 4.78
CA ALA A 68 7.25 -6.13 4.42
C ALA A 68 7.48 -5.99 2.90
N ARG A 69 6.62 -6.60 2.07
CA ARG A 69 6.71 -6.49 0.61
C ARG A 69 6.39 -5.10 0.08
N THR A 70 5.44 -4.38 0.71
CA THR A 70 5.09 -3.04 0.26
C THR A 70 6.11 -1.99 0.66
N THR A 71 6.73 -2.13 1.84
CA THR A 71 7.71 -1.15 2.36
C THR A 71 9.05 -1.25 1.63
N ASP A 72 9.43 -2.41 1.10
CA ASP A 72 10.60 -2.55 0.21
C ASP A 72 10.48 -1.75 -1.10
N THR A 73 9.28 -1.23 -1.43
CA THR A 73 9.03 -0.47 -2.66
C THR A 73 9.17 1.06 -2.46
N ASP A 74 9.36 1.54 -1.22
CA ASP A 74 9.33 2.98 -0.88
C ASP A 74 10.58 3.78 -1.34
N GLY A 75 11.49 3.17 -2.10
CA GLY A 75 12.57 3.89 -2.79
C GLY A 75 12.18 4.48 -4.16
N GLY A 76 11.06 4.02 -4.75
CA GLY A 76 10.63 4.42 -6.08
C GLY A 76 9.44 5.36 -6.02
N SER A 77 9.70 6.67 -6.10
CA SER A 77 8.70 7.69 -6.42
C SER A 77 7.73 7.17 -7.49
N VAL A 78 6.41 7.34 -7.33
CA VAL A 78 5.40 6.95 -8.36
C VAL A 78 5.74 7.52 -9.75
N TRP A 79 6.52 8.61 -9.78
CA TRP A 79 7.05 9.25 -10.97
C TRP A 79 8.17 8.46 -11.68
N SER A 80 8.86 7.53 -11.01
CA SER A 80 9.87 6.65 -11.62
C SER A 80 9.29 5.46 -12.37
N ALA A 81 7.97 5.24 -12.27
CA ALA A 81 7.26 4.20 -13.00
C ALA A 81 6.75 4.67 -14.38
N ILE A 82 6.81 5.97 -14.66
CA ILE A 82 6.39 6.55 -15.94
C ILE A 82 7.63 6.59 -16.85
N PRO A 83 7.64 5.87 -17.99
CA PRO A 83 8.77 5.88 -18.90
C PRO A 83 9.02 7.31 -19.46
N ASP A 84 10.28 7.74 -19.52
CA ASP A 84 10.69 9.08 -20.01
C ASP A 84 10.21 9.40 -21.44
N SER A 85 9.89 8.37 -22.23
CA SER A 85 9.29 8.53 -23.56
C SER A 85 7.90 9.16 -23.53
N GLN A 86 7.16 9.08 -22.42
CA GLN A 86 5.87 9.75 -22.22
C GLN A 86 6.00 11.25 -21.96
N TYR A 87 7.16 11.71 -21.47
CA TYR A 87 7.49 13.14 -21.35
C TYR A 87 8.13 13.70 -22.62
N THR A 88 8.50 12.81 -23.54
CA THR A 88 9.08 13.14 -24.84
C THR A 88 7.97 13.14 -25.90
N GLY A 89 7.13 14.19 -25.88
CA GLY A 89 6.37 14.58 -27.08
C GLY A 89 4.85 14.39 -27.05
N GLN A 90 4.17 15.53 -26.85
CA GLN A 90 3.02 15.93 -27.68
C GLN A 90 2.85 17.47 -27.71
N HIS A 91 3.45 18.19 -26.75
CA HIS A 91 3.44 19.67 -26.70
C HIS A 91 4.71 20.35 -27.23
N ALA A 92 5.73 19.59 -27.63
CA ALA A 92 6.91 20.13 -28.31
C ALA A 92 6.54 20.74 -29.68
N GLU A 93 5.54 20.19 -30.37
CA GLU A 93 5.01 20.78 -31.62
C GLU A 93 4.20 22.07 -31.40
N SER A 94 3.78 22.36 -30.16
CA SER A 94 3.06 23.61 -29.81
C SER A 94 3.96 24.73 -29.29
N GLY A 95 5.29 24.58 -29.35
CA GLY A 95 6.24 25.62 -28.92
C GLY A 95 6.32 25.82 -27.40
N GLY A 96 5.82 24.87 -26.61
CA GLY A 96 6.00 24.84 -25.15
C GLY A 96 7.20 23.97 -24.78
N ILE A 97 8.06 24.50 -23.92
CA ILE A 97 9.21 23.75 -23.38
C ILE A 97 8.71 22.46 -22.73
N ALA A 98 9.19 21.32 -23.21
CA ALA A 98 8.85 20.04 -22.60
C ALA A 98 9.46 19.98 -21.20
N ARG A 99 8.75 19.39 -20.23
CA ARG A 99 9.28 19.25 -18.85
C ARG A 99 10.66 18.61 -18.81
N LYS A 100 10.94 17.69 -19.74
CA LYS A 100 12.27 17.08 -19.93
C LYS A 100 13.35 18.11 -20.26
N GLU A 101 13.06 19.09 -21.12
CA GLU A 101 13.99 20.17 -21.45
C GLU A 101 14.22 21.11 -20.26
N GLN A 102 13.23 21.31 -19.38
CA GLN A 102 13.44 22.03 -18.10
C GLN A 102 14.34 21.24 -17.15
N GLU A 103 14.10 19.93 -17.01
CA GLU A 103 14.89 19.08 -16.13
C GLU A 103 16.33 18.92 -16.65
N ASP A 104 16.53 18.85 -17.97
CA ASP A 104 17.85 18.85 -18.60
C ASP A 104 18.56 20.21 -18.44
N ALA A 105 17.86 21.34 -18.59
CA ALA A 105 18.43 22.67 -18.35
C ALA A 105 18.82 22.91 -16.88
N ILE A 106 18.02 22.41 -15.93
CA ILE A 106 18.36 22.47 -14.50
C ILE A 106 19.61 21.62 -14.20
N ARG A 107 19.71 20.43 -14.83
CA ARG A 107 20.89 19.56 -14.69
C ARG A 107 22.15 20.25 -15.24
N GLU A 108 22.05 20.87 -16.41
CA GLU A 108 23.16 21.60 -17.02
C GLU A 108 23.63 22.78 -16.16
N LEU A 109 22.70 23.52 -15.53
CA LEU A 109 23.05 24.58 -14.58
C LEU A 109 23.79 24.03 -13.35
N GLN A 110 23.33 22.90 -12.79
CA GLN A 110 23.97 22.27 -11.64
C GLN A 110 25.38 21.74 -11.96
N GLU A 111 25.59 21.19 -13.15
CA GLU A 111 26.92 20.75 -13.61
C GLU A 111 27.85 21.94 -13.92
N SER A 112 27.31 23.12 -14.21
CA SER A 112 28.10 24.34 -14.47
C SER A 112 28.49 25.14 -13.21
N GLU A 113 27.89 24.83 -12.06
CA GLU A 113 28.19 25.44 -10.76
C GLU A 113 29.26 24.66 -9.94
N GLU A 114 29.69 23.49 -10.42
CA GLU A 114 30.87 22.73 -9.92
C GLU A 114 32.16 23.12 -10.66
#